data_AF-A0A971QXC7-F1
#
_entry.id   AF-A0A971QXC7-F1
#
_cell.length_a   1.000
_cell.length_b   1.000
_cell.length_c   1.000
_cell.angle_alpha   90.00
_cell.angle_beta   90.00
_cell.angle_gamma   90.00
#
_symmetry.space_group_name_H-M   'P 1'
#
loop_
_entity.id
_entity.type
_entity.pdbx_description
1 polymer ?
#
loop_
_entity_poly.entity_id
_entity_poly.type
_entity_poly.pdbx_seq_one_letter_code
_entity_poly.pdbx_strand_id
1 'polypeptide(L)'
;KQFGRRIADFQAISFMLADMATDLSAARFLTYYAAWLKDMKQPFTKEASMAKLFAAEKAMHHTTKAVQIHGGYGYIKGARVERLMRDAKILEIYEGTSEAQRMVISGTVLR
;
A
#
# COMPACT_ATOMS: atom_id res chain seq x y z
N LYS A 1 6.17 -25.72 -1.59
CA LYS A 1 6.52 -26.01 -3.01
C LYS A 1 5.28 -26.58 -3.69
N GLN A 2 5.08 -26.32 -4.98
CA GLN A 2 3.98 -26.92 -5.76
C GLN A 2 4.49 -27.17 -7.19
N PHE A 3 3.99 -28.22 -7.85
CA PHE A 3 4.50 -28.68 -9.15
C PHE A 3 6.04 -28.80 -9.20
N GLY A 4 6.65 -29.38 -8.15
CA GLY A 4 8.09 -29.66 -8.10
C GLY A 4 9.02 -28.46 -7.81
N ARG A 5 8.52 -27.22 -7.72
CA ARG A 5 9.36 -26.02 -7.48
C ARG A 5 8.77 -25.07 -6.43
N ARG A 6 9.51 -24.02 -6.04
CA ARG A 6 8.98 -23.00 -5.11
C ARG A 6 7.91 -22.20 -5.85
N ILE A 7 6.92 -21.71 -5.14
CA ILE A 7 5.88 -20.89 -5.77
C ILE A 7 6.44 -19.57 -6.34
N ALA A 8 7.52 -19.05 -5.76
CA ALA A 8 8.23 -17.88 -6.26
C ALA A 8 8.92 -18.11 -7.61
N ASP A 9 9.11 -19.36 -8.04
CA ASP A 9 9.72 -19.70 -9.32
C ASP A 9 8.69 -19.62 -10.48
N PHE A 10 7.39 -19.41 -10.19
CA PHE A 10 6.38 -19.13 -11.22
C PHE A 10 6.34 -17.63 -11.52
N GLN A 11 6.40 -17.27 -12.81
CA GLN A 11 6.47 -15.89 -13.29
C GLN A 11 5.35 -14.99 -12.73
N ALA A 12 4.12 -15.52 -12.64
CA ALA A 12 3.00 -14.75 -12.08
C ALA A 12 3.25 -14.31 -10.62
N ILE A 13 3.88 -15.17 -9.80
CA ILE A 13 4.20 -14.85 -8.41
C ILE A 13 5.38 -13.89 -8.34
N SER A 14 6.43 -14.12 -9.13
CA SER A 14 7.58 -13.22 -9.13
C SER A 14 7.22 -11.81 -9.62
N PHE A 15 6.34 -11.66 -10.61
CA PHE A 15 5.86 -10.36 -11.07
C PHE A 15 5.03 -9.64 -9.98
N MET A 16 4.10 -10.34 -9.32
CA MET A 16 3.37 -9.75 -8.19
C MET A 16 4.30 -9.25 -7.09
N LEU A 17 5.38 -9.99 -6.78
CA LEU A 17 6.36 -9.56 -5.79
C LEU A 17 7.20 -8.36 -6.27
N ALA A 18 7.51 -8.29 -7.56
CA ALA A 18 8.21 -7.14 -8.15
C ALA A 18 7.36 -5.86 -8.08
N ASP A 19 6.07 -5.95 -8.41
CA ASP A 19 5.12 -4.84 -8.31
C ASP A 19 4.98 -4.37 -6.86
N MET A 20 4.80 -5.32 -5.92
CA MET A 20 4.74 -5.03 -4.47
C MET A 20 5.99 -4.29 -3.97
N ALA A 21 7.18 -4.72 -4.38
CA ALA A 21 8.43 -4.10 -3.96
C ALA A 21 8.57 -2.67 -4.50
N THR A 22 8.14 -2.46 -5.74
CA THR A 22 8.16 -1.15 -6.42
C THR A 22 7.19 -0.17 -5.74
N ASP A 23 5.95 -0.59 -5.57
CA ASP A 23 4.91 0.20 -4.91
C ASP A 23 5.28 0.52 -3.44
N LEU A 24 5.86 -0.44 -2.70
CA LEU A 24 6.34 -0.19 -1.34
C LEU A 24 7.45 0.88 -1.31
N SER A 25 8.36 0.85 -2.29
CA SER A 25 9.43 1.84 -2.38
C SER A 25 8.87 3.22 -2.72
N ALA A 26 7.90 3.31 -3.63
CA ALA A 26 7.20 4.55 -3.94
C ALA A 26 6.44 5.11 -2.73
N ALA A 27 5.69 4.27 -2.02
CA ALA A 27 4.97 4.66 -0.80
C ALA A 27 5.93 5.20 0.26
N ARG A 28 7.04 4.49 0.51
CA ARG A 28 8.08 4.93 1.44
C ARG A 28 8.67 6.28 1.06
N PHE A 29 8.98 6.48 -0.22
CA PHE A 29 9.50 7.75 -0.72
C PHE A 29 8.50 8.89 -0.48
N LEU A 30 7.23 8.73 -0.86
CA LEU A 30 6.20 9.74 -0.65
C LEU A 30 6.05 10.10 0.85
N THR A 31 6.02 9.09 1.71
CA THR A 31 5.92 9.30 3.17
C THR A 31 7.11 10.08 3.71
N TYR A 32 8.34 9.68 3.38
CA TYR A 32 9.52 10.37 3.88
C TYR A 32 9.75 11.73 3.24
N TYR A 33 9.34 11.93 2.00
CA TYR A 33 9.39 13.24 1.38
C TYR A 33 8.44 14.23 2.06
N ALA A 34 7.21 13.82 2.37
CA ALA A 34 6.28 14.64 3.13
C ALA A 34 6.79 14.95 4.55
N ALA A 35 7.42 13.98 5.22
CA ALA A 35 8.05 14.19 6.52
C ALA A 35 9.24 15.17 6.44
N TRP A 36 10.10 15.00 5.44
CA TRP A 36 11.25 15.89 5.21
C TRP A 36 10.81 17.33 4.95
N LEU A 37 9.77 17.55 4.13
CA LEU A 37 9.22 18.89 3.88
C LEU A 37 8.72 19.54 5.19
N LYS A 38 8.02 18.76 6.03
CA LYS A 38 7.58 19.23 7.35
C LYS A 38 8.75 19.64 8.23
N ASP A 39 9.82 18.84 8.29
CA ASP A 39 11.02 19.15 9.08
C ASP A 39 11.74 20.39 8.56
N MET A 40 11.75 20.61 7.25
CA MET A 40 12.29 21.79 6.59
C MET A 40 11.35 23.02 6.66
N LYS A 41 10.21 22.91 7.37
CA LYS A 41 9.18 23.95 7.48
C LYS A 41 8.64 24.42 6.12
N GLN A 42 8.67 23.55 5.11
CA GLN A 42 8.09 23.79 3.80
C GLN A 42 6.61 23.36 3.77
N PRO A 43 5.79 23.91 2.85
CA PRO A 43 4.45 23.39 2.62
C PRO A 43 4.49 21.91 2.26
N PHE A 44 3.67 21.09 2.93
CA PHE A 44 3.69 19.62 2.77
C PHE A 44 2.30 18.99 2.65
N THR A 45 1.23 19.80 2.67
CA THR A 45 -0.17 19.30 2.72
C THR A 45 -0.50 18.38 1.56
N LYS A 46 -0.13 18.76 0.33
CA LYS A 46 -0.37 17.96 -0.88
C LYS A 46 0.42 16.66 -0.85
N GLU A 47 1.71 16.73 -0.47
CA GLU A 47 2.61 15.59 -0.39
C GLU A 47 2.17 14.59 0.69
N ALA A 48 1.71 15.06 1.85
CA ALA A 48 1.14 14.21 2.89
C ALA A 48 -0.15 13.52 2.41
N SER A 49 -1.04 14.23 1.72
CA SER A 49 -2.24 13.62 1.14
C SER A 49 -1.91 12.60 0.05
N MET A 50 -0.94 12.87 -0.82
CA MET A 50 -0.44 11.91 -1.82
C MET A 50 0.13 10.66 -1.15
N ALA A 51 0.96 10.84 -0.11
CA ALA A 51 1.54 9.73 0.63
C ALA A 51 0.48 8.85 1.29
N LYS A 52 -0.48 9.46 2.01
CA LYS A 52 -1.56 8.72 2.68
C LYS A 52 -2.43 7.97 1.68
N LEU A 53 -2.86 8.63 0.61
CA LEU A 53 -3.69 8.03 -0.43
C LEU A 53 -3.00 6.83 -1.06
N PHE A 54 -1.78 7.02 -1.56
CA PHE A 54 -1.04 5.98 -2.26
C PHE A 54 -0.72 4.81 -1.34
N ALA A 55 -0.18 5.09 -0.15
CA ALA A 55 0.20 4.02 0.79
C ALA A 55 -0.99 3.20 1.27
N ALA A 56 -2.14 3.83 1.54
CA ALA A 56 -3.34 3.13 2.00
C ALA A 56 -3.90 2.19 0.91
N GLU A 57 -4.08 2.68 -0.32
CA GLU A 57 -4.63 1.88 -1.41
C GLU A 57 -3.68 0.74 -1.82
N LYS A 58 -2.36 0.99 -1.81
CA LYS A 58 -1.36 -0.07 -2.05
C LYS A 58 -1.31 -1.08 -0.91
N ALA A 59 -1.46 -0.67 0.36
CA ALA A 59 -1.53 -1.60 1.47
C ALA A 59 -2.73 -2.56 1.34
N MET A 60 -3.92 -2.05 1.01
CA MET A 60 -5.11 -2.88 0.80
C MET A 60 -4.95 -3.82 -0.41
N HIS A 61 -4.41 -3.30 -1.52
CA HIS A 61 -4.14 -4.11 -2.70
C HIS A 61 -3.15 -5.25 -2.43
N HIS A 62 -2.00 -4.93 -1.82
CA HIS A 62 -0.93 -5.91 -1.59
C HIS A 62 -1.29 -6.94 -0.53
N THR A 63 -1.99 -6.55 0.54
CA THR A 63 -2.43 -7.52 1.56
C THR A 63 -3.45 -8.51 1.00
N THR A 64 -4.35 -8.07 0.12
CA THR A 64 -5.26 -8.97 -0.62
C THR A 64 -4.49 -9.95 -1.52
N LYS A 65 -3.49 -9.46 -2.26
CA LYS A 65 -2.62 -10.32 -3.08
C LYS A 65 -1.76 -11.26 -2.22
N ALA A 66 -1.36 -10.84 -1.02
CA ALA A 66 -0.62 -11.70 -0.09
C ALA A 66 -1.47 -12.89 0.36
N VAL A 67 -2.76 -12.68 0.65
CA VAL A 67 -3.71 -13.79 0.90
C VAL A 67 -3.78 -14.72 -0.31
N GLN A 68 -3.91 -14.18 -1.53
CA GLN A 68 -3.92 -14.96 -2.77
C GLN A 68 -2.66 -15.83 -2.95
N ILE A 69 -1.47 -15.27 -2.70
CA ILE A 69 -0.18 -16.00 -2.82
C ILE A 69 -0.10 -17.15 -1.82
N HIS A 70 -0.68 -17.00 -0.63
CA HIS A 70 -0.73 -18.06 0.39
C HIS A 70 -1.84 -19.10 0.13
N GLY A 71 -2.69 -18.89 -0.87
CA GLY A 71 -3.79 -19.78 -1.22
C GLY A 71 -4.76 -19.98 -0.04
N GLY A 72 -5.30 -21.21 0.10
CA GLY A 72 -6.23 -21.54 1.19
C GLY A 72 -5.68 -21.22 2.59
N TYR A 73 -4.37 -21.41 2.81
CA TYR A 73 -3.72 -21.08 4.10
C TYR A 73 -3.78 -19.59 4.42
N GLY A 74 -3.74 -18.72 3.41
CA GLY A 74 -3.81 -17.27 3.61
C GLY A 74 -5.17 -16.79 4.10
N TYR A 75 -6.23 -17.57 3.88
CA TYR A 75 -7.60 -17.24 4.26
C TYR A 75 -7.96 -17.74 5.67
N ILE A 76 -7.15 -18.64 6.25
CA ILE A 76 -7.42 -19.21 7.57
C ILE A 76 -7.23 -18.13 8.63
N LYS A 77 -8.22 -17.98 9.52
CA LYS A 77 -8.13 -17.09 10.68
C LYS A 77 -6.93 -17.47 11.56
N GLY A 78 -6.06 -16.50 11.85
CA GLY A 78 -4.79 -16.69 12.54
C GLY A 78 -3.57 -16.62 11.61
N ALA A 79 -3.77 -16.72 10.29
CA ALA A 79 -2.71 -16.48 9.33
C ALA A 79 -2.35 -15.00 9.27
N ARG A 80 -1.07 -14.66 9.46
CA ARG A 80 -0.62 -13.27 9.50
C ARG A 80 -1.14 -12.40 8.33
N VAL A 81 -1.20 -12.95 7.12
CA VAL A 81 -1.68 -12.22 5.92
C VAL A 81 -3.19 -11.92 5.96
N GLU A 82 -4.00 -12.78 6.55
CA GLU A 82 -5.43 -12.55 6.75
C GLU A 82 -5.65 -11.36 7.70
N ARG A 83 -4.90 -11.33 8.81
CA ARG A 83 -4.99 -10.23 9.76
C ARG A 83 -4.57 -8.91 9.12
N LEU A 84 -3.44 -8.91 8.42
CA LEU A 84 -2.93 -7.71 7.74
C LEU A 84 -3.91 -7.20 6.68
N MET A 85 -4.62 -8.07 5.96
CA MET A 85 -5.64 -7.65 5.00
C MET A 85 -6.81 -6.92 5.67
N ARG A 86 -7.28 -7.42 6.82
CA ARG A 86 -8.33 -6.72 7.59
C ARG A 86 -7.82 -5.39 8.13
N ASP A 87 -6.61 -5.38 8.68
CA ASP A 87 -5.99 -4.19 9.27
C ASP A 87 -5.71 -3.12 8.19
N ALA A 88 -5.41 -3.50 6.94
CA ALA A 88 -5.14 -2.54 5.87
C ALA A 88 -6.38 -1.72 5.49
N LYS A 89 -7.60 -2.27 5.61
CA LYS A 89 -8.81 -1.61 5.10
C LYS A 89 -9.11 -0.29 5.82
N ILE A 90 -8.85 -0.22 7.13
CA ILE A 90 -9.14 0.99 7.91
C ILE A 90 -8.31 2.17 7.41
N LEU A 91 -7.09 1.93 6.90
CA LEU A 91 -6.18 2.97 6.39
C LEU A 91 -6.81 3.82 5.28
N GLU A 92 -7.76 3.30 4.50
CA GLU A 92 -8.46 4.06 3.46
C GLU A 92 -9.57 4.98 4.02
N ILE A 93 -9.92 4.84 5.29
CA ILE A 93 -11.11 5.45 5.91
C ILE A 93 -10.74 6.50 6.97
N TYR A 94 -9.91 6.15 7.96
CA TYR A 94 -9.57 7.09 9.04
C TYR A 94 -8.52 8.13 8.60
N GLU A 95 -8.42 9.23 9.37
CA GLU A 95 -7.56 10.40 9.07
C GLU A 95 -7.79 10.99 7.67
N GLY A 96 -9.06 10.99 7.26
CA GLY A 96 -9.54 11.45 5.95
C GLY A 96 -9.54 10.33 4.93
N THR A 97 -10.72 10.04 4.37
CA THR A 97 -10.89 8.95 3.38
C THR A 97 -10.03 9.16 2.14
N SER A 98 -9.83 8.11 1.34
CA SER A 98 -9.12 8.23 0.05
C SER A 98 -9.71 9.31 -0.85
N GLU A 99 -11.04 9.49 -0.87
CA GLU A 99 -11.73 10.54 -1.62
C GLU A 99 -11.41 11.93 -1.04
N ALA A 100 -11.36 12.06 0.29
CA ALA A 100 -10.96 13.31 0.93
C ALA A 100 -9.52 13.69 0.57
N GLN A 101 -8.59 12.73 0.53
CA GLN A 101 -7.22 13.00 0.08
C GLN A 101 -7.18 13.45 -1.38
N ARG A 102 -7.99 12.84 -2.26
CA ARG A 102 -8.11 13.28 -3.65
C ARG A 102 -8.60 14.73 -3.76
N MET A 103 -9.56 15.14 -2.93
CA MET A 103 -10.04 16.53 -2.89
C MET A 103 -8.94 17.52 -2.46
N VAL A 104 -8.12 17.17 -1.45
CA VAL A 104 -7.00 18.01 -1.03
C VAL A 104 -5.95 18.14 -2.13
N ILE A 105 -5.62 17.03 -2.79
CA ILE A 105 -4.66 17.00 -3.89
C ILE A 105 -5.17 17.84 -5.06
N SER A 106 -6.39 17.61 -5.53
CA SER A 106 -6.96 18.33 -6.67
C SER A 106 -7.10 19.83 -6.38
N GLY A 107 -7.54 20.19 -5.17
CA GLY A 107 -7.64 21.58 -4.73
C GLY A 107 -6.29 22.31 -4.64
N THR A 108 -5.17 21.59 -4.52
CA THR A 108 -3.83 22.18 -4.54
C THR A 108 -3.26 22.24 -5.96
N VAL A 109 -3.54 21.25 -6.81
CA VAL A 109 -3.02 21.19 -8.19
C VAL A 109 -3.73 22.16 -9.13
N LEU A 110 -5.01 22.47 -8.89
CA LEU A 110 -5.83 23.33 -9.75
C LEU A 110 -5.83 24.82 -9.35
N ARG A 111 -5.02 25.20 -8.36
CA ARG A 111 -4.80 26.60 -7.97
C ARG A 111 -3.58 27.14 -8.69
#